data_AF-A0A382RDJ9-F1
#
_entry.id   AF-A0A382RDJ9-F1
#
_cell.length_a   1.000
_cell.length_b   1.000
_cell.length_c   1.000
_cell.angle_alpha   90.00
_cell.angle_beta   90.00
_cell.angle_gamma   90.00
#
_symmetry.space_group_name_H-M   'P 1'
#
loop_
_entity.id
_entity.type
_entity.pdbx_description
1 polymer ?
#
loop_
_entity_poly.entity_id
_entity_poly.type
_entity_poly.pdbx_seq_one_letter_code
_entity_poly.pdbx_strand_id
1 'polypeptide(L)'
;MTIQKTGLGQEKLLIAETLSEALPFMRRFKGSTFVIKFGGHAMGDDKLAHLFAQDVVLLKHVGINPVVIHGGGPQIGDMLERLRIKSSFVDGLRVT
;
A
#
# COMPACT_ATOMS: atom_id res chain seq x y z
N MET A 1 -29.68 -13.94 31.88
CA MET A 1 -29.53 -13.04 30.70
C MET A 1 -28.10 -12.50 30.73
N THR A 2 -27.16 -13.31 30.23
CA THR A 2 -25.72 -13.03 30.33
C THR A 2 -25.33 -12.03 29.26
N ILE A 3 -24.85 -10.87 29.68
CA ILE A 3 -24.53 -9.73 28.84
C ILE A 3 -23.25 -10.03 28.04
N GLN A 4 -23.37 -10.37 26.76
CA GLN A 4 -22.27 -10.41 25.79
C GLN A 4 -21.83 -9.00 25.32
N LYS A 5 -21.54 -8.06 26.24
CA LYS A 5 -21.06 -6.70 25.89
C LYS A 5 -19.55 -6.49 26.04
N THR A 6 -18.79 -7.48 26.48
CA THR A 6 -17.38 -7.28 26.89
C THR A 6 -16.37 -7.24 25.74
N GLY A 7 -16.59 -7.93 24.61
CA GLY A 7 -15.60 -7.99 23.52
C GLY A 7 -15.45 -6.69 22.72
N LEU A 8 -16.57 -6.14 22.23
CA LEU A 8 -16.57 -4.94 21.37
C LEU A 8 -16.09 -3.67 22.08
N GLY A 9 -16.30 -3.58 23.39
CA GLY A 9 -15.82 -2.45 24.20
C GLY A 9 -14.29 -2.45 24.35
N GLN A 10 -13.70 -3.64 24.52
CA GLN A 10 -12.26 -3.81 24.67
C GLN A 10 -11.52 -3.54 23.35
N GLU A 11 -12.04 -4.04 22.23
CA GLU A 11 -11.47 -3.77 20.90
C GLU A 11 -11.44 -2.28 20.56
N LYS A 12 -12.54 -1.55 20.85
CA LYS A 12 -12.60 -0.10 20.62
C LYS A 12 -11.62 0.66 21.51
N LEU A 13 -11.41 0.21 22.74
CA LEU A 13 -10.43 0.83 23.66
C LEU A 13 -9.01 0.65 23.12
N LEU A 14 -8.68 -0.56 22.66
CA LEU A 14 -7.38 -0.87 22.04
C LEU A 14 -7.12 -0.02 20.79
N ILE A 15 -8.13 0.17 19.93
CA ILE A 15 -8.01 1.05 18.76
C ILE A 15 -7.76 2.49 19.19
N ALA A 16 -8.48 2.99 20.20
CA ALA A 16 -8.29 4.35 20.69
C ALA A 16 -6.89 4.57 21.26
N GLU A 17 -6.37 3.61 22.04
CA GLU A 17 -5.01 3.62 22.56
C GLU A 17 -3.97 3.63 21.43
N THR A 18 -4.12 2.71 20.46
CA THR A 18 -3.24 2.63 19.28
C THR A 18 -3.21 3.93 18.49
N LEU A 19 -4.37 4.55 18.26
CA LEU A 19 -4.45 5.84 17.56
C LEU A 19 -3.82 6.96 18.38
N SER A 20 -4.03 6.98 19.70
CA SER A 20 -3.42 7.96 20.60
C SER A 20 -1.89 7.91 20.55
N GLU A 21 -1.32 6.70 20.56
CA GLU A 21 0.13 6.47 20.43
C GLU A 21 0.66 6.82 19.03
N ALA A 22 -0.17 6.67 17.99
CA ALA A 22 0.20 7.01 16.61
C ALA A 22 0.11 8.52 16.29
N LEU A 23 -0.70 9.28 17.04
CA LEU A 23 -0.95 10.71 16.80
C LEU A 23 0.33 11.57 16.68
N PRO A 24 1.36 11.41 17.53
CA PRO A 24 2.62 12.15 17.38
C PRO A 24 3.28 11.96 16.02
N PHE A 25 3.23 10.73 15.46
CA PHE A 25 3.80 10.42 14.14
C PHE A 25 2.99 11.05 13.02
N MET A 26 1.66 10.96 13.08
CA MET A 26 0.76 11.60 12.11
C MET A 26 0.99 13.12 12.07
N ARG A 27 1.11 13.76 13.24
CA ARG A 27 1.39 15.20 13.34
C ARG A 27 2.76 15.57 12.81
N ARG A 28 3.80 14.77 13.11
CA ARG A 28 5.18 15.01 12.68
C ARG A 28 5.31 15.12 11.16
N PHE A 29 4.56 14.30 10.42
CA PHE A 29 4.65 14.24 8.96
C PHE A 29 3.51 14.98 8.23
N LYS A 30 2.63 15.66 8.96
CA LYS A 30 1.56 16.45 8.35
C LYS A 30 2.15 17.49 7.38
N GLY A 31 1.63 17.51 6.15
CA GLY A 31 2.09 18.37 5.06
C GLY A 31 3.33 17.85 4.31
N SER A 32 4.03 16.85 4.85
CA SER A 32 5.19 16.24 4.17
C SER A 32 4.76 15.45 2.93
N THR A 33 5.69 15.31 1.99
CA THR A 33 5.50 14.50 0.78
C THR A 33 6.23 13.17 0.92
N PHE A 34 5.50 12.06 0.74
CA PHE A 34 6.07 10.71 0.80
C PHE A 34 6.07 10.12 -0.61
N VAL A 35 7.25 9.86 -1.17
CA VAL A 35 7.37 9.17 -2.47
C VAL A 35 7.49 7.68 -2.21
N ILE A 36 6.53 6.91 -2.71
CA ILE A 36 6.36 5.49 -2.39
C ILE A 36 6.46 4.70 -3.69
N LYS A 37 7.52 3.89 -3.83
CA LYS A 37 7.61 2.94 -4.93
C LYS A 37 6.75 1.73 -4.61
N PHE A 38 5.68 1.53 -5.39
CA PHE A 38 4.83 0.35 -5.39
C PHE A 38 5.18 -0.56 -6.57
N GLY A 39 5.60 -1.79 -6.32
CA GLY A 39 5.88 -2.73 -7.42
C GLY A 39 6.64 -3.96 -7.00
N GLY A 40 6.74 -4.94 -7.90
CA GLY A 40 7.24 -6.28 -7.60
C GLY A 40 6.06 -7.22 -7.31
N HIS A 41 6.29 -8.24 -6.48
CA HIS A 41 5.27 -9.25 -6.12
C HIS A 41 3.97 -8.65 -5.57
N ALA A 42 4.04 -7.50 -4.89
CA ALA A 42 2.86 -6.81 -4.35
C ALA A 42 1.88 -6.27 -5.42
N MET A 43 2.31 -6.11 -6.67
CA MET A 43 1.41 -5.73 -7.78
C MET A 43 0.71 -6.92 -8.44
N GLY A 44 1.15 -8.15 -8.17
CA GLY A 44 0.56 -9.36 -8.74
C GLY A 44 -0.51 -10.00 -7.86
N ASP A 45 -0.70 -9.51 -6.63
CA ASP A 45 -1.71 -9.98 -5.68
C ASP A 45 -2.71 -8.85 -5.42
N ASP A 46 -3.95 -9.05 -5.86
CA ASP A 46 -5.05 -8.08 -5.72
C ASP A 46 -5.32 -7.70 -4.27
N LYS A 47 -5.15 -8.63 -3.32
CA LYS A 47 -5.35 -8.36 -1.90
C LYS A 47 -4.28 -7.40 -1.38
N LEU A 48 -3.01 -7.62 -1.75
CA LEU A 48 -1.91 -6.74 -1.35
C LEU A 48 -2.03 -5.36 -2.01
N ALA A 49 -2.42 -5.31 -3.28
CA ALA A 49 -2.68 -4.06 -3.98
C ALA A 49 -3.80 -3.26 -3.30
N HIS A 50 -4.87 -3.93 -2.86
CA HIS A 50 -5.97 -3.29 -2.15
C HIS A 50 -5.54 -2.75 -0.78
N LEU A 51 -4.79 -3.53 0.01
CA LEU A 51 -4.26 -3.07 1.30
C LEU A 51 -3.33 -1.86 1.13
N PHE A 52 -2.42 -1.91 0.15
CA PHE A 52 -1.55 -0.79 -0.17
C PHE A 52 -2.36 0.48 -0.52
N ALA A 53 -3.42 0.35 -1.31
CA ALA A 53 -4.29 1.48 -1.64
C ALA A 53 -4.98 2.06 -0.40
N GLN A 54 -5.44 1.22 0.54
CA GLN A 54 -6.01 1.68 1.80
C GLN A 54 -4.99 2.47 2.64
N ASP A 55 -3.74 2.01 2.71
CA ASP A 55 -2.66 2.71 3.42
C ASP A 55 -2.36 4.07 2.80
N VAL A 56 -2.29 4.16 1.47
CA VAL A 56 -2.09 5.44 0.75
C VAL A 56 -3.23 6.42 1.04
N VAL A 57 -4.47 5.94 1.06
CA VAL A 57 -5.65 6.76 1.41
C VAL A 57 -5.56 7.23 2.87
N LEU A 58 -5.17 6.36 3.80
CA LEU A 58 -4.97 6.71 5.20
C LEU A 58 -3.90 7.81 5.36
N LEU A 59 -2.75 7.66 4.69
CA LEU A 59 -1.69 8.68 4.67
C LEU A 59 -2.25 10.03 4.22
N LYS A 60 -3.06 10.05 3.15
CA LYS A 60 -3.69 11.29 2.68
C LYS A 60 -4.65 11.88 3.72
N HIS A 61 -5.46 11.06 4.38
CA HIS A 61 -6.41 11.50 5.39
C HIS A 61 -5.74 12.09 6.64
N VAL A 62 -4.58 11.55 7.05
CA VAL A 62 -3.82 12.11 8.19
C VAL A 62 -2.99 13.34 7.81
N GLY A 63 -3.09 13.80 6.56
CA GLY A 63 -2.48 15.04 6.08
C GLY A 63 -1.10 14.90 5.45
N ILE A 64 -0.64 13.68 5.19
CA ILE A 64 0.57 13.42 4.39
C ILE A 64 0.20 13.54 2.89
N ASN A 65 1.14 13.92 2.04
CA ASN A 65 0.96 13.97 0.59
C ASN A 65 1.68 12.78 -0.06
N PRO A 66 1.02 11.61 -0.20
CA PRO A 66 1.65 10.46 -0.85
C PRO A 66 1.74 10.66 -2.37
N VAL A 67 2.89 10.26 -2.93
CA VAL A 67 3.15 10.18 -4.37
C VAL A 67 3.56 8.74 -4.66
N VAL A 68 2.73 8.02 -5.43
CA VAL A 68 2.99 6.62 -5.77
C VAL A 68 3.71 6.53 -7.11
N ILE A 69 4.83 5.81 -7.14
CA ILE A 69 5.55 5.44 -8.36
C ILE A 69 5.37 3.94 -8.55
N HIS A 70 4.99 3.47 -9.75
CA HIS A 70 4.84 2.05 -10.02
C HIS A 70 5.59 1.58 -11.26
N GLY A 71 5.89 0.29 -11.29
CA GLY A 71 6.38 -0.41 -12.48
C GLY A 71 5.25 -1.13 -13.21
N GLY A 72 5.60 -2.11 -14.04
CA GLY A 72 4.62 -2.95 -14.74
C GLY A 72 5.25 -4.15 -15.43
N GLY A 73 6.38 -4.64 -14.89
CA GLY A 73 7.22 -5.66 -15.54
C GLY A 73 6.45 -6.90 -15.99
N PRO A 74 5.67 -7.55 -15.10
CA PRO A 74 4.83 -8.69 -15.45
C PRO A 74 3.79 -8.38 -16.54
N GLN A 75 3.03 -7.29 -16.38
CA GLN A 75 1.98 -6.91 -17.34
C GLN A 75 2.54 -6.59 -18.73
N ILE A 76 3.74 -5.99 -18.80
CA ILE A 76 4.47 -5.80 -20.05
C ILE A 76 4.88 -7.15 -20.64
N GLY A 77 5.40 -8.07 -19.81
CA GLY A 77 5.76 -9.43 -20.24
C GLY A 77 4.59 -10.16 -20.89
N ASP A 78 3.43 -10.19 -20.21
CA ASP A 78 2.21 -10.85 -20.70
C ASP A 78 1.74 -10.26 -22.04
N MET A 79 1.82 -8.93 -22.20
CA MET A 79 1.45 -8.28 -23.45
C MET A 79 2.43 -8.63 -24.58
N LEU A 80 3.73 -8.62 -24.32
CA LEU A 80 4.76 -8.95 -25.33
C LEU A 80 4.63 -10.40 -25.79
N GLU A 81 4.33 -11.32 -24.88
CA GLU A 81 4.05 -12.72 -25.21
C GLU A 81 2.84 -12.85 -26.15
N ARG A 82 1.72 -12.18 -25.82
CA ARG A 82 0.52 -12.14 -26.66
C ARG A 82 0.80 -11.60 -28.07
N LEU A 83 1.70 -10.63 -28.18
CA LEU A 83 2.12 -10.03 -29.44
C LEU A 83 3.26 -10.80 -30.14
N ARG A 84 3.76 -11.88 -29.55
CA ARG A 84 4.91 -12.66 -30.02
C ARG A 84 6.18 -11.82 -30.21
N ILE A 85 6.34 -10.78 -29.39
CA ILE A 85 7.53 -9.92 -29.38
C ILE A 85 8.52 -10.52 -28.38
N LYS A 86 9.72 -10.87 -28.85
CA LYS A 86 10.78 -11.34 -27.96
C LYS A 86 11.30 -10.18 -27.11
N SER A 87 11.30 -10.36 -25.79
CA SER A 87 11.96 -9.47 -24.85
C SER A 87 13.22 -10.11 -24.30
N SER A 88 14.27 -9.30 -24.09
CA SER A 88 15.49 -9.69 -23.39
C SER A 88 15.74 -8.79 -22.19
N PHE A 89 16.59 -9.27 -21.28
CA PHE A 89 17.07 -8.54 -20.11
C PHE A 89 18.59 -8.61 -20.05
N VAL A 90 19.23 -7.51 -19.67
CA VAL A 90 20.68 -7.42 -19.39
C VAL A 90 20.82 -6.73 -18.03
N ASP A 91 21.54 -7.35 -17.10
CA ASP A 91 21.79 -6.83 -15.75
C ASP A 91 20.51 -6.40 -14.99
N GLY A 92 19.42 -7.16 -15.17
CA GLY A 92 18.13 -6.89 -14.53
C GLY A 92 17.30 -5.77 -15.17
N LEU A 93 17.79 -5.16 -16.25
CA LEU A 93 17.08 -4.15 -17.04
C LEU A 93 16.51 -4.77 -18.31
N ARG A 94 15.26 -4.43 -18.64
CA ARG A 94 14.67 -4.82 -19.92
C ARG A 94 15.34 -4.02 -21.04
N VAL A 95 15.71 -4.69 -22.13
CA VAL A 95 16.10 -4.02 -23.36
C VAL A 95 14.83 -3.56 -24.08
N THR A 96 14.68 -2.24 -24.25
CA THR A 96 13.49 -1.60 -24.86
C THR A 96 13.87 -0.84 -26.10
#